data_AF-A0A842MVZ1-F1
#
_entry.id   AF-A0A842MVZ1-F1
#
_cell.length_a   1.000
_cell.length_b   1.000
_cell.length_c   1.000
_cell.angle_alpha   90.00
_cell.angle_beta   90.00
_cell.angle_gamma   90.00
#
_symmetry.space_group_name_H-M   'P 1'
#
loop_
_entity.id
_entity.type
_entity.pdbx_description
1 polymer ?
#
loop_
_entity_poly.entity_id
_entity_poly.type
_entity_poly.pdbx_seq_one_letter_code
_entity_poly.pdbx_strand_id
1 'polypeptide(L)' 'MEPNYQSFTILGLILIVSGLLLVLLPFLARYLPSLDQVPWLLIWVYRRDGFYFVTSPLLILLSLLSLIAQLYGRR' A
#
# COMPACT_ATOMS: atom_id res chain seq x y z
N MET A 1 -19.86 -27.69 8.76
CA MET A 1 -19.76 -26.39 8.04
C MET A 1 -18.83 -26.63 6.88
N GLU A 2 -19.27 -26.43 5.64
CA GLU A 2 -18.46 -26.76 4.46
C GLU A 2 -17.18 -25.90 4.42
N PRO A 3 -16.02 -26.49 4.12
CA PRO A 3 -14.71 -25.80 4.21
C PRO A 3 -14.60 -24.57 3.30
N ASN A 4 -15.42 -24.49 2.24
CA ASN A 4 -15.41 -23.36 1.31
C ASN A 4 -15.97 -22.06 1.92
N TYR A 5 -16.90 -22.13 2.88
CA TYR A 5 -17.45 -20.92 3.51
C TYR A 5 -16.41 -20.18 4.35
N GLN A 6 -15.51 -20.91 5.02
CA GLN A 6 -14.47 -20.30 5.83
C GLN A 6 -13.54 -19.41 4.99
N SER A 7 -13.14 -19.88 3.81
CA SER A 7 -12.29 -19.10 2.89
C SER A 7 -12.97 -17.79 2.45
N PHE A 8 -14.25 -17.84 2.10
CA PHE A 8 -15.01 -16.65 1.72
C PHE A 8 -15.23 -15.70 2.89
N THR A 9 -15.47 -16.21 4.10
CA THR A 9 -15.60 -15.38 5.30
C THR A 9 -14.28 -14.68 5.63
N ILE A 10 -13.14 -15.37 5.53
CA ILE A 10 -11.82 -14.78 5.76
C ILE A 10 -11.55 -13.68 4.73
N LEU A 11 -11.84 -13.94 3.45
CA LEU A 11 -11.68 -12.95 2.38
C LEU A 11 -12.58 -11.73 2.60
N GLY A 12 -13.84 -11.95 2.99
CA GLY A 12 -14.76 -10.87 3.35
C GLY A 12 -14.26 -10.05 4.54
N LEU A 13 -13.74 -10.69 5.58
CA LEU A 13 -13.15 -10.03 6.74
C LEU A 13 -11.94 -9.17 6.35
N ILE A 14 -11.03 -9.71 5.52
CA ILE A 14 -9.87 -8.97 5.01
C ILE A 14 -10.32 -7.73 4.24
N LEU A 15 -11.33 -7.85 3.38
CA LEU A 15 -11.86 -6.72 2.61
C LEU A 15 -12.51 -5.66 3.51
N ILE A 16 -13.27 -6.06 4.53
CA ILE A 16 -13.90 -5.13 5.49
C ILE A 16 -12.82 -4.36 6.26
N VAL A 17 -11.82 -5.06 6.79
CA VAL A 17 -10.70 -4.43 7.51
C VAL A 17 -9.93 -3.50 6.57
N SER A 18 -9.66 -3.92 5.34
CA SER A 18 -8.95 -3.09 4.36
C SER A 18 -9.74 -1.83 4.00
N GLY A 19 -11.05 -1.95 3.77
CA GLY A 19 -11.93 -0.81 3.50
C GLY A 19 -11.96 0.15 4.68
N LEU A 20 -12.03 -0.36 5.91
CA LEU A 20 -11.98 0.46 7.12
C LEU A 20 -10.65 1.22 7.23
N LEU A 21 -9.52 0.56 6.99
CA LEU A 21 -8.20 1.19 6.98
C LEU A 21 -8.09 2.30 5.93
N LEU A 22 -8.65 2.09 4.74
CA LEU A 22 -8.67 3.12 3.68
C LEU A 22 -9.51 4.34 4.06
N VAL A 23 -10.66 4.13 4.72
CA VAL A 23 -11.50 5.22 5.25
C VAL A 23 -10.80 5.97 6.38
N LEU A 24 -10.02 5.27 7.21
CA LEU A 24 -9.23 5.88 8.28
C LEU A 24 -7.98 6.62 7.78
N LEU A 25 -7.44 6.23 6.62
CA LEU A 25 -6.24 6.81 6.02
C LEU A 25 -6.18 8.35 6.02
N PRO A 26 -7.22 9.10 5.58
CA PRO A 26 -7.20 10.57 5.62
C PRO A 26 -7.16 11.14 7.04
N PHE A 27 -7.66 10.42 8.04
CA PHE A 27 -7.56 10.83 9.44
C PHE A 27 -6.14 10.60 9.96
N LEU A 28 -5.51 9.47 9.64
CA LEU A 28 -4.10 9.22 9.97
C LEU A 28 -3.18 10.23 9.28
N ALA A 29 -3.48 10.61 8.04
CA ALA A 29 -2.74 11.64 7.28
C ALA A 29 -2.73 13.01 7.97
N ARG A 30 -3.74 13.34 8.79
CA ARG A 30 -3.80 14.61 9.55
C ARG A 30 -2.94 14.59 10.81
N TYR A 31 -2.68 13.41 11.38
CA TYR A 31 -1.84 13.24 12.56
C TYR A 31 -0.37 12.94 12.22
N LEU A 32 -0.08 12.66 10.95
CA LEU A 32 1.29 12.59 10.46
C LEU A 32 1.91 14.00 10.57
N PRO A 33 2.93 14.20 11.43
CA PRO A 33 3.66 15.46 11.48
C PRO A 33 4.23 15.75 10.09
N SER A 34 4.42 17.04 9.77
CA SER A 34 4.95 17.52 8.50
C SER A 34 6.03 16.56 7.99
N LEU A 35 5.81 15.99 6.81
CA LEU A 35 6.69 14.99 6.18
C LEU A 35 8.12 15.49 5.89
N ASP A 36 8.47 16.67 6.40
CA ASP A 36 9.77 17.34 6.30
C ASP A 36 10.92 16.53 6.92
N GLN A 37 10.62 15.55 7.81
CA GLN A 37 11.65 14.72 8.44
C GLN A 37 11.69 13.27 7.93
N VAL A 38 10.76 12.86 7.05
CA VAL A 38 10.80 11.51 6.50
C VAL A 38 11.71 11.51 5.27
N PRO A 39 12.73 10.65 5.18
CA PRO A 39 13.58 10.56 4.01
C PRO A 39 12.72 10.33 2.76
N TRP A 40 12.89 11.18 1.75
CA TRP A 40 12.19 11.10 0.45
C TRP A 40 12.25 9.71 -0.20
N LEU A 41 13.26 8.91 0.16
CA LEU A 41 13.44 7.53 -0.30
C LEU A 41 12.36 6.56 0.24
N LEU A 42 11.84 6.81 1.45
CA LEU A 42 10.86 5.93 2.10
C LEU A 42 9.43 6.29 1.70
N ILE A 43 9.08 7.58 1.72
CA ILE A 43 7.71 8.05 1.45
C ILE A 43 7.78 9.30 0.58
N TRP A 44 7.40 9.16 -0.69
CA TRP A 44 7.17 10.26 -1.61
C TRP A 44 5.68 10.61 -1.58
N VAL A 45 5.34 11.70 -0.90
CA VAL A 45 3.97 12.22 -0.90
C VAL A 45 3.88 13.34 -1.91
N TYR A 46 3.28 13.03 -3.05
CA TYR A 46 2.91 14.05 -4.03
C TYR A 46 1.58 14.66 -3.61
N ARG A 47 1.59 15.95 -3.26
CA ARG A 47 0.39 16.74 -2.96
C ARG A 47 0.19 17.78 -4.05
N ARG A 48 -0.83 17.60 -4.88
CA ARG A 48 -1.30 18.63 -5.84
C ARG A 48 -2.83 18.68 -5.81
N ASP A 49 -3.37 19.87 -5.59
CA ASP A 49 -4.81 20.20 -5.72
C ASP A 49 -5.78 19.20 -5.05
N GLY A 50 -5.49 18.82 -3.80
CA GLY A 50 -6.36 17.93 -3.01
C GLY A 50 -6.14 16.43 -3.25
N PHE A 51 -5.23 16.04 -4.14
CA PHE A 51 -4.84 14.65 -4.35
C PHE A 51 -3.59 14.32 -3.51
N TYR A 52 -3.68 13.28 -2.67
CA TYR A 52 -2.58 12.75 -1.87
C TYR A 52 -2.11 11.44 -2.51
N PHE A 53 -1.02 11.50 -3.26
CA PHE A 53 -0.41 10.29 -3.83
C PHE A 53 0.79 9.90 -2.97
N VAL A 54 0.59 8.90 -2.11
CA VAL A 54 1.63 8.33 -1.25
C VAL A 54 2.25 7.18 -2.01
N THR A 55 3.38 7.43 -2.66
CA THR A 55 4.19 6.38 -3.29
C THR A 55 5.46 6.15 -2.47
N SER A 56 5.93 4.92 -2.43
CA SER A 56 7.27 4.63 -1.90
C SER A 56 8.19 4.38 -3.09
N PRO A 57 9.12 5.30 -3.43
CA PRO A 57 10.09 5.11 -4.52
C PRO A 57 10.85 3.79 -4.38
N LEU A 58 11.12 3.38 -3.15
CA LEU A 58 11.77 2.11 -2.83
C LEU A 58 10.90 0.89 -3.20
N LEU A 59 9.59 0.91 -2.93
CA LEU A 59 8.70 -0.17 -3.35
C LEU A 59 8.61 -0.28 -4.87
N ILE A 60 8.59 0.86 -5.58
CA ILE A 60 8.61 0.86 -7.05
C ILE A 60 9.92 0.23 -7.56
N LEU A 61 11.05 0.62 -6.97
CA LEU A 61 12.36 0.07 -7.34
C LEU A 61 12.44 -1.45 -7.06
N LEU A 62 11.97 -1.90 -5.89
CA LEU A 62 11.92 -3.31 -5.53
C LEU A 62 10.98 -4.11 -6.46
N SER A 63 9.83 -3.55 -6.82
CA SER A 63 8.94 -4.16 -7.83
C SER A 63 9.62 -4.29 -9.18
N LEU A 64 10.35 -3.26 -9.64
CA LEU A 64 11.10 -3.31 -10.89
C LEU A 64 12.19 -4.39 -10.85
N LEU A 65 12.96 -4.43 -9.77
CA LEU A 65 14.02 -5.44 -9.55
C LEU A 65 13.44 -6.85 -9.53
N SER A 66 12.31 -7.06 -8.85
CA SER A 66 11.63 -8.36 -8.82
C SER A 66 11.14 -8.77 -10.20
N LEU A 67 10.62 -7.83 -10.99
CA LEU A 67 10.12 -8.10 -12.35
C LEU A 67 11.28 -8.47 -13.28
N ILE A 68 12.40 -7.74 -13.18
CA ILE A 68 13.64 -8.05 -13.91
C ILE A 68 14.18 -9.42 -13.48
N ALA A 69 14.29 -9.70 -12.18
CA ALA A 69 14.77 -10.98 -11.66
C ALA A 69 13.90 -12.14 -12.15
N GLN A 70 12.57 -11.98 -12.16
CA GLN A 70 11.65 -12.98 -12.68
C GLN A 70 11.80 -13.20 -14.19
N LEU A 71 12.06 -12.14 -14.96
CA LEU A 71 12.27 -12.22 -16.41
C LEU A 71 13.59 -12.93 -16.76
N TYR A 72 14.67 -12.65 -16.01
CA TYR A 72 15.97 -13.29 -16.20
C TYR A 72 16.01 -14.73 -15.66
N GLY A 73 15.32 -15.03 -14.57
CA GLY A 73 15.25 -16.39 -14.00
C GLY A 73 14.32 -17.36 -14.74
N ARG A 74 13.57 -16.90 -15.75
CA ARG A 74 12.71 -17.72 -16.63
C ARG A 74 13.40 -18.13 -17.95
N ARG A 75 14.68 -17.82 -18.13
CA ARG A 75 15.53 -18.36 -19.22
C ARG A 75 16.38 -19.50 -18.69
#